data_AF-A0A7G8EM00-F1
#
_entry.id   AF-A0A7G8EM00-F1
#
_cell.length_a   1.000
_cell.length_b   1.000
_cell.length_c   1.000
_cell.angle_alpha   90.00
_cell.angle_beta   90.00
_cell.angle_gamma   90.00
#
_symmetry.space_group_name_H-M   'P 1'
#
loop_
_entity.id
_entity.type
_entity.pdbx_description
1 polymer ?
#
loop_
_entity_poly.entity_id
_entity_poly.type
_entity_poly.pdbx_seq_one_letter_code
_entity_poly.pdbx_strand_id
1 'polypeptide(L)'
;MSSLLRSFGCLASSGLFLFSAVSAFPSAASARVLVKAQGRCKMVSGGYVAFNGHCSFKHKRAGGTDAYVVKLDDGSDYIFRGPNPDALSVQTYRGILNVKHNAKNGHDVFRWDDGEKRRLSVKLDHVQNADAEFDDDSDKATVAAIAGGAAAVALIGALISGQNSSNAPEPATIGAPVRELQDLVGARGGQAEQNLISKGYQYRGGTKALDSSFSYWQQPRTGNCVGIQTSDGRYQQIVYTEKSYCN
;
A
#
# COMPACT_ATOMS: atom_id res chain seq x y z
N MET A 1 58.12 -0.83 53.03
CA MET A 1 59.23 0.12 52.81
C MET A 1 59.65 0.07 51.34
N SER A 2 59.65 1.23 50.71
CA SER A 2 60.51 1.63 49.56
C SER A 2 60.21 1.14 48.13
N SER A 3 59.37 1.91 47.44
CA SER A 3 59.61 2.68 46.19
C SER A 3 60.70 2.23 45.18
N LEU A 4 60.36 2.14 43.88
CA LEU A 4 60.65 3.18 42.87
C LEU A 4 60.26 2.78 41.42
N LEU A 5 59.78 3.78 40.68
CA LEU A 5 59.35 3.79 39.27
C LEU A 5 60.49 3.51 38.26
N ARG A 6 60.13 3.01 37.07
CA ARG A 6 60.43 3.70 35.79
C ARG A 6 59.57 3.19 34.62
N SER A 7 59.04 4.17 33.88
CA SER A 7 58.24 4.06 32.65
C SER A 7 59.14 4.21 31.42
N PHE A 8 58.86 3.45 30.36
CA PHE A 8 59.07 3.72 28.91
C PHE A 8 58.31 2.56 28.21
N GLY A 9 57.23 2.74 27.44
CA GLY A 9 57.07 3.58 26.27
C GLY A 9 57.05 2.67 25.03
N CYS A 10 55.88 2.20 24.59
CA CYS A 10 55.74 1.59 23.26
C CYS A 10 54.37 1.89 22.64
N LEU A 11 54.43 2.89 21.76
CA LEU A 11 53.73 3.12 20.50
C LEU A 11 52.61 2.16 20.08
N ALA A 12 51.44 2.77 19.87
CA ALA A 12 50.62 2.72 18.64
C ALA A 12 50.30 1.35 18.00
N SER A 13 49.03 0.98 18.07
CA SER A 13 48.26 0.61 16.87
C SER A 13 46.77 0.60 17.20
N SER A 14 46.15 1.76 17.02
CA SER A 14 44.70 1.91 16.96
C SER A 14 44.18 1.17 15.73
N GLY A 15 43.82 -0.11 15.90
CA GLY A 15 43.03 -0.85 14.93
C GLY A 15 41.59 -0.39 14.98
N LEU A 16 41.26 0.68 14.26
CA LEU A 16 39.88 1.08 13.98
C LEU A 16 39.27 0.00 13.08
N PHE A 17 38.65 -1.03 13.68
CA PHE A 17 37.74 -1.90 12.96
C PHE A 17 36.47 -1.09 12.64
N LEU A 18 36.48 -0.46 11.47
CA LEU A 18 35.26 0.02 10.82
C LEU A 18 34.44 -1.22 10.45
N PHE A 19 33.60 -1.68 11.38
CA PHE A 19 32.50 -2.56 11.05
C PHE A 19 31.56 -1.76 10.14
N SER A 20 31.71 -1.95 8.83
CA SER A 20 30.70 -1.56 7.86
C SER A 20 29.43 -2.31 8.23
N ALA A 21 28.52 -1.65 8.94
CA ALA A 21 27.18 -2.13 9.15
C ALA A 21 26.51 -2.20 7.78
N VAL A 22 26.55 -3.38 7.14
CA VAL A 22 25.69 -3.70 6.01
C VAL A 22 24.28 -3.67 6.58
N SER A 23 23.63 -2.53 6.49
CA SER A 23 22.20 -2.41 6.70
C SER A 23 21.54 -3.34 5.67
N ALA A 24 21.11 -4.51 6.13
CA ALA A 24 20.18 -5.35 5.38
C ALA A 24 18.91 -4.50 5.22
N PHE A 25 18.80 -3.81 4.08
CA PHE A 25 17.56 -3.17 3.69
C PHE A 25 16.51 -4.28 3.66
N PRO A 26 15.41 -4.18 4.42
CA PRO A 26 14.33 -5.14 4.31
C PRO A 26 13.90 -5.14 2.83
N SER A 27 14.06 -6.28 2.16
CA SER A 27 13.56 -6.45 0.80
C SER A 27 12.09 -6.09 0.83
N ALA A 28 11.71 -4.99 0.16
CA ALA A 28 10.31 -4.68 -0.10
C ALA A 28 9.72 -5.95 -0.72
N ALA A 29 8.76 -6.57 -0.03
CA ALA A 29 8.11 -7.79 -0.50
C ALA A 29 7.59 -7.52 -1.92
N SER A 30 8.23 -8.12 -2.92
CA SER A 30 7.89 -7.87 -4.32
C SER A 30 6.44 -8.27 -4.55
N ALA A 31 5.63 -7.34 -5.05
CA ALA A 31 4.23 -7.61 -5.36
C ALA A 31 4.15 -8.51 -6.59
N ARG A 32 3.90 -9.80 -6.38
CA ARG A 32 3.74 -10.77 -7.47
C ARG A 32 2.40 -10.54 -8.16
N VAL A 33 2.41 -10.35 -9.47
CA VAL A 33 1.18 -10.34 -10.27
C VAL A 33 0.77 -11.78 -10.52
N LEU A 34 -0.43 -12.15 -10.07
CA LEU A 34 -0.99 -13.50 -10.23
C LEU A 34 -1.80 -13.62 -11.52
N VAL A 35 -2.55 -12.56 -11.85
CA VAL A 35 -3.35 -12.49 -13.07
C VAL A 35 -3.22 -11.09 -13.65
N LYS A 36 -3.04 -11.00 -14.97
CA LYS A 36 -3.20 -9.78 -15.74
C LYS A 36 -4.13 -10.11 -16.91
N ALA A 37 -5.17 -9.33 -17.12
CA ALA A 37 -6.13 -9.63 -18.17
C ALA A 37 -6.78 -8.36 -18.73
N GLN A 38 -7.29 -8.47 -19.95
CA GLN A 38 -8.26 -7.54 -20.52
C GLN A 38 -9.63 -8.21 -20.52
N GLY A 39 -10.69 -7.42 -20.42
CA GLY A 39 -12.03 -7.95 -20.31
C GLY A 39 -13.13 -6.93 -20.57
N ARG A 40 -14.34 -7.33 -20.18
CA ARG A 40 -15.54 -6.49 -20.19
C ARG A 40 -16.05 -6.31 -18.77
N CYS A 41 -16.26 -5.06 -18.41
CA CYS A 41 -16.72 -4.65 -17.10
C CYS A 41 -18.09 -4.00 -17.16
N LYS A 42 -18.90 -4.28 -16.14
CA LYS A 42 -20.18 -3.63 -15.90
C LYS A 42 -20.24 -3.14 -14.47
N MET A 43 -20.38 -1.82 -14.29
CA MET A 43 -20.57 -1.17 -12.99
C MET A 43 -22.04 -0.80 -12.81
N VAL A 44 -22.64 -1.23 -11.71
CA VAL A 44 -23.99 -0.85 -11.30
C VAL A 44 -23.91 -0.04 -10.01
N SER A 45 -24.59 1.11 -9.99
CA SER A 45 -24.71 2.01 -8.84
C SER A 45 -26.17 2.33 -8.59
N GLY A 46 -26.67 2.12 -7.36
CA GLY A 46 -28.04 2.46 -7.01
C GLY A 46 -29.12 1.78 -7.88
N GLY A 47 -28.77 0.67 -8.56
CA GLY A 47 -29.64 -0.03 -9.52
C GLY A 47 -29.44 0.37 -10.98
N TYR A 48 -28.71 1.44 -11.28
CA TYR A 48 -28.43 1.92 -12.64
C TYR A 48 -27.09 1.42 -13.16
N VAL A 49 -27.00 1.19 -14.47
CA VAL A 49 -25.72 0.84 -15.11
C VAL A 49 -24.91 2.12 -15.30
N ALA A 50 -23.89 2.31 -14.45
CA ALA A 50 -23.00 3.46 -14.50
C ALA A 50 -21.89 3.29 -15.55
N PHE A 51 -21.49 2.04 -15.82
CA PHE A 51 -20.50 1.72 -16.85
C PHE A 51 -20.80 0.35 -17.47
N ASN A 52 -20.55 0.22 -18.78
CA ASN A 52 -20.60 -1.03 -19.51
C ASN A 52 -19.64 -0.97 -20.71
N GLY A 53 -18.47 -1.58 -20.60
CA GLY A 53 -17.41 -1.43 -21.59
C GLY A 53 -16.20 -2.32 -21.30
N HIS A 54 -15.08 -2.01 -21.94
CA HIS A 54 -13.82 -2.72 -21.73
C HIS A 54 -13.11 -2.25 -20.45
N CYS A 55 -12.22 -3.11 -19.96
CA CYS A 55 -11.43 -2.83 -18.77
C CYS A 55 -10.19 -3.72 -18.71
N SER A 56 -9.19 -3.26 -17.97
CA SER A 56 -8.05 -4.07 -17.56
C SER A 56 -8.24 -4.58 -16.13
N PHE A 57 -7.82 -5.82 -15.89
CA PHE A 57 -7.91 -6.50 -14.61
C PHE A 57 -6.53 -7.00 -14.20
N LYS A 58 -6.16 -6.78 -12.94
CA LYS A 58 -4.95 -7.36 -12.34
C LYS A 58 -5.28 -7.93 -10.97
N HIS A 59 -4.89 -9.16 -10.73
CA HIS A 59 -4.83 -9.75 -9.40
C HIS A 59 -3.37 -9.85 -8.98
N LYS A 60 -3.02 -9.28 -7.84
CA LYS A 60 -1.67 -9.24 -7.29
C LYS A 60 -1.67 -9.76 -5.87
N ARG A 61 -0.53 -10.29 -5.43
CA ARG A 61 -0.29 -10.66 -4.04
C ARG A 61 1.05 -10.12 -3.57
N ALA A 62 1.04 -9.40 -2.45
CA ALA A 62 2.23 -8.83 -1.82
C ALA A 62 2.16 -9.07 -0.31
N GLY A 63 3.17 -9.74 0.26
CA GLY A 63 3.25 -9.93 1.72
C GLY A 63 2.02 -10.59 2.35
N GLY A 64 1.36 -11.51 1.64
CA GLY A 64 0.12 -12.16 2.12
C GLY A 64 -1.15 -11.32 1.96
N THR A 65 -1.09 -10.16 1.31
CA THR A 65 -2.26 -9.35 0.95
C THR A 65 -2.57 -9.53 -0.53
N ASP A 66 -3.81 -9.86 -0.84
CA ASP A 66 -4.38 -9.84 -2.19
C ASP A 66 -4.84 -8.43 -2.58
N ALA A 67 -4.61 -8.08 -3.85
CA ALA A 67 -5.07 -6.83 -4.44
C ALA A 67 -5.63 -7.07 -5.85
N TYR A 68 -6.89 -6.69 -6.06
CA TYR A 68 -7.56 -6.68 -7.34
C TYR A 68 -7.64 -5.25 -7.86
N VAL A 69 -6.99 -4.97 -8.98
CA VAL A 69 -7.00 -3.67 -9.65
C VAL A 69 -7.83 -3.78 -10.91
N VAL A 70 -8.93 -3.06 -10.98
CA VAL A 70 -9.80 -2.98 -12.14
C VAL A 70 -9.78 -1.55 -12.66
N LYS A 71 -9.28 -1.36 -13.88
CA LYS A 71 -9.29 -0.05 -14.54
C LYS A 71 -10.29 -0.10 -15.67
N LEU A 72 -11.30 0.76 -15.60
CA LEU A 72 -12.31 0.92 -16.63
C LEU A 72 -11.79 1.88 -17.71
N ASP A 73 -12.26 1.70 -18.94
CA ASP A 73 -11.87 2.56 -20.05
C ASP A 73 -12.40 3.99 -19.95
N ASP A 74 -13.38 4.24 -19.07
CA ASP A 74 -13.82 5.61 -18.72
C ASP A 74 -12.84 6.35 -17.80
N GLY A 75 -11.74 5.70 -17.40
CA GLY A 75 -10.72 6.22 -16.50
C GLY A 75 -10.96 5.91 -15.02
N SER A 76 -12.07 5.25 -14.67
CA SER A 76 -12.34 4.86 -13.29
C SER A 76 -11.47 3.69 -12.85
N ASP A 77 -10.81 3.86 -11.70
CA ASP A 77 -9.93 2.84 -11.11
C ASP A 77 -10.52 2.33 -9.80
N TYR A 78 -10.64 1.01 -9.68
CA TYR A 78 -11.06 0.32 -8.46
C TYR A 78 -9.96 -0.59 -7.95
N ILE A 79 -9.61 -0.45 -6.68
CA ILE A 79 -8.60 -1.26 -6.02
C ILE A 79 -9.22 -1.93 -4.80
N PHE A 80 -9.46 -3.24 -4.91
CA PHE A 80 -9.95 -4.07 -3.81
C PHE A 80 -8.78 -4.76 -3.14
N ARG A 81 -8.63 -4.64 -1.82
CA ARG A 81 -7.49 -5.19 -1.08
C ARG A 81 -7.95 -6.01 0.11
N GLY A 82 -7.24 -7.08 0.43
CA GLY A 82 -7.56 -7.85 1.61
C GLY A 82 -6.51 -8.92 1.88
N PRO A 83 -6.51 -9.53 3.07
CA PRO A 83 -5.65 -10.66 3.42
C PRO A 83 -5.85 -11.87 2.49
N ASN A 84 -7.05 -12.01 1.92
CA ASN A 84 -7.42 -13.09 1.01
C ASN A 84 -8.61 -12.63 0.14
N PRO A 85 -8.97 -13.40 -0.92
CA PRO A 85 -10.06 -13.04 -1.82
C PRO A 85 -11.46 -12.98 -1.19
N ASP A 86 -11.68 -13.57 -0.02
CA ASP A 86 -12.97 -13.59 0.68
C ASP A 86 -13.16 -12.41 1.64
N ALA A 87 -12.07 -11.68 1.92
CA ALA A 87 -12.01 -10.62 2.91
C ALA A 87 -11.48 -9.30 2.31
N LEU A 88 -12.02 -8.91 1.16
CA LEU A 88 -11.62 -7.68 0.46
C LEU A 88 -12.28 -6.44 1.06
N SER A 89 -11.60 -5.30 0.90
CA SER A 89 -12.09 -3.97 1.18
C SER A 89 -11.82 -3.02 0.02
N VAL A 90 -12.60 -1.96 -0.06
CA VAL A 90 -12.40 -0.86 -1.02
C VAL A 90 -12.35 0.44 -0.25
N GLN A 91 -11.43 1.31 -0.65
CA GLN A 91 -11.37 2.67 -0.15
C GLN A 91 -12.23 3.57 -1.02
N THR A 92 -13.18 4.25 -0.40
CA THR A 92 -14.04 5.25 -1.06
C THR A 92 -13.83 6.61 -0.41
N TYR A 93 -14.45 7.64 -0.99
CA TYR A 93 -14.55 8.96 -0.35
C TYR A 93 -15.27 8.92 0.99
N ARG A 94 -15.95 7.80 1.33
CA ARG A 94 -16.61 7.61 2.62
C ARG A 94 -15.73 6.95 3.65
N GLY A 95 -14.66 6.26 3.23
CA GLY A 95 -13.87 5.40 4.09
C GLY A 95 -13.57 4.04 3.51
N ILE A 96 -13.11 3.14 4.37
CA ILE A 96 -12.89 1.73 4.04
C ILE A 96 -14.22 0.99 4.16
N LEU A 97 -14.60 0.30 3.10
CA LEU A 97 -15.82 -0.50 3.02
C LEU A 97 -15.48 -1.95 2.75
N ASN A 98 -16.24 -2.85 3.38
CA ASN A 98 -16.14 -4.27 3.11
C ASN A 98 -16.67 -4.61 1.71
N VAL A 99 -15.99 -5.53 1.02
CA VAL A 99 -16.32 -5.96 -0.33
C VAL A 99 -16.62 -7.44 -0.33
N LYS A 100 -17.84 -7.80 -0.73
CA LYS A 100 -18.17 -9.19 -1.03
C LYS A 100 -17.67 -9.52 -2.43
N HIS A 101 -16.79 -10.49 -2.52
CA HIS A 101 -16.21 -10.96 -3.76
C HIS A 101 -16.78 -12.33 -4.13
N ASN A 102 -17.02 -12.54 -5.42
CA ASN A 102 -17.41 -13.84 -5.96
C ASN A 102 -16.65 -14.06 -7.27
N ALA A 103 -15.60 -14.85 -7.20
CA ALA A 103 -14.83 -15.29 -8.35
C ALA A 103 -15.39 -16.61 -8.88
N LYS A 104 -15.57 -16.67 -10.20
CA LYS A 104 -15.90 -17.87 -10.98
C LYS A 104 -14.96 -17.90 -12.20
N ASN A 105 -14.89 -19.03 -12.91
CA ASN A 105 -14.00 -19.20 -14.06
C ASN A 105 -14.09 -18.02 -15.05
N GLY A 106 -13.08 -17.14 -15.03
CA GLY A 106 -13.00 -15.94 -15.88
C GLY A 106 -14.04 -14.85 -15.58
N HIS A 107 -14.68 -14.86 -14.41
CA HIS A 107 -15.71 -13.88 -14.04
C HIS A 107 -15.66 -13.52 -12.55
N ASP A 108 -15.42 -12.26 -12.26
CA ASP A 108 -15.32 -11.74 -10.89
C ASP A 108 -16.45 -10.74 -10.61
N VAL A 109 -17.05 -10.81 -9.42
CA VAL A 109 -18.08 -9.87 -8.99
C VAL A 109 -17.71 -9.29 -7.64
N PHE A 110 -17.53 -7.97 -7.61
CA PHE A 110 -17.28 -7.18 -6.41
C PHE A 110 -18.55 -6.43 -6.02
N ARG A 111 -18.95 -6.50 -4.75
CA ARG A 111 -20.12 -5.81 -4.21
C ARG A 111 -19.76 -5.10 -2.92
N TRP A 112 -20.10 -3.82 -2.84
CA TRP A 112 -19.97 -3.02 -1.63
C TRP A 112 -21.15 -2.06 -1.51
N ASP A 113 -21.29 -1.43 -0.35
CA ASP A 113 -22.35 -0.45 -0.09
C ASP A 113 -21.71 0.80 0.51
N ASP A 114 -21.72 1.88 -0.27
CA ASP A 114 -21.24 3.20 0.15
C ASP A 114 -22.40 4.16 0.42
N GLY A 115 -23.57 3.65 0.80
CA GLY A 115 -24.83 4.39 0.79
C GLY A 115 -25.64 4.14 -0.48
N GLU A 116 -24.96 3.70 -1.55
CA GLU A 116 -25.58 3.05 -2.69
C GLU A 116 -25.05 1.62 -2.82
N LYS A 117 -25.94 0.69 -3.21
CA LYS A 117 -25.52 -0.66 -3.57
C LYS A 117 -24.68 -0.61 -4.84
N ARG A 118 -23.40 -0.94 -4.71
CA ARG A 118 -22.45 -1.02 -5.83
C ARG A 118 -22.22 -2.46 -6.25
N ARG A 119 -22.10 -2.68 -7.55
CA ARG A 119 -21.71 -3.98 -8.11
C ARG A 119 -20.83 -3.79 -9.35
N LEU A 120 -19.58 -4.19 -9.26
CA LEU A 120 -18.66 -4.28 -10.39
C LEU A 120 -18.54 -5.75 -10.81
N SER A 121 -18.97 -6.06 -12.03
CA SER A 121 -18.80 -7.39 -12.64
C SER A 121 -17.72 -7.31 -13.71
N VAL A 122 -16.78 -8.24 -13.68
CA VAL A 122 -15.66 -8.32 -14.62
C VAL A 122 -15.73 -9.67 -15.31
N LYS A 123 -15.72 -9.68 -16.64
CA LYS A 123 -15.54 -10.89 -17.45
C LYS A 123 -14.19 -10.82 -18.13
N LEU A 124 -13.31 -11.78 -17.84
CA LEU A 124 -11.98 -11.87 -18.43
C LEU A 124 -12.11 -12.45 -19.84
N ASP A 125 -11.59 -11.73 -20.84
CA ASP A 125 -11.61 -12.20 -22.23
C ASP A 125 -10.20 -12.67 -22.66
N HIS A 126 -9.13 -11.97 -22.25
CA HIS A 126 -7.74 -12.34 -22.56
C HIS A 126 -6.88 -12.31 -21.29
N VAL A 127 -6.49 -13.47 -20.80
CA VAL A 127 -5.55 -13.59 -19.66
C VAL A 127 -4.12 -13.59 -20.21
N GLN A 128 -3.35 -12.58 -19.85
CA GLN A 128 -1.91 -12.55 -20.09
C GLN A 128 -1.19 -13.15 -18.88
N ASN A 129 -0.39 -14.18 -19.11
CA ASN A 129 0.52 -14.70 -18.10
C ASN A 129 1.55 -13.62 -17.75
N ALA A 130 1.68 -13.31 -16.46
CA ALA A 130 2.58 -12.25 -15.99
C ALA A 130 4.07 -12.58 -16.15
N ASP A 131 4.39 -13.85 -16.46
CA ASP A 131 5.74 -14.39 -16.59
C ASP A 131 6.21 -14.51 -18.05
N ALA A 132 5.49 -13.92 -19.02
CA ALA A 132 5.94 -13.89 -20.41
C ALA A 132 7.06 -12.85 -20.57
N GLU A 133 8.31 -13.31 -20.44
CA GLU A 133 9.51 -12.63 -20.91
C GLU A 133 9.44 -12.60 -22.45
N PHE A 134 9.39 -11.40 -23.02
CA PHE A 134 9.52 -11.23 -24.46
C PHE A 134 11.00 -11.01 -24.75
N ASP A 135 11.61 -11.94 -25.50
CA ASP A 135 12.89 -11.69 -26.15
C ASP A 135 12.64 -10.60 -27.21
N ASP A 136 12.97 -9.35 -26.90
CA ASP A 136 13.13 -8.32 -27.91
C ASP A 136 14.42 -8.66 -28.68
N ASP A 137 14.29 -9.34 -29.82
CA ASP A 137 15.28 -9.23 -30.89
C ASP A 137 15.26 -7.77 -31.34
N SER A 138 16.03 -6.93 -30.64
CA SER A 138 16.25 -5.55 -31.00
C SER A 138 16.94 -5.53 -32.36
N ASP A 139 16.17 -5.19 -33.40
CA ASP A 139 16.70 -4.69 -34.66
C ASP A 139 17.80 -3.69 -34.33
N LYS A 140 19.05 -4.06 -34.67
CA LYS A 140 20.23 -3.24 -34.48
C LYS A 140 20.13 -1.95 -35.29
N ALA A 141 19.49 -0.93 -34.72
CA ALA A 141 19.86 0.44 -34.98
C ALA A 141 21.28 0.61 -34.43
N THR A 142 22.25 0.49 -35.34
CA THR A 142 23.67 0.72 -35.10
C THR A 142 23.86 2.13 -34.55
N VAL A 143 23.97 2.27 -33.23
CA VAL A 143 24.61 3.43 -32.62
C VAL A 143 26.03 2.99 -32.27
N ALA A 144 26.93 3.21 -33.22
CA ALA A 144 28.36 3.07 -33.00
C ALA A 144 28.76 4.06 -31.89
N ALA A 145 29.30 3.54 -30.81
CA ALA A 145 29.93 4.35 -29.80
C ALA A 145 31.25 4.94 -30.33
N ILE A 146 31.51 6.16 -29.86
CA ILE A 146 32.80 6.82 -29.61
C ILE A 146 33.70 7.22 -30.80
N ALA A 147 33.84 8.53 -31.01
CA ALA A 147 35.13 9.23 -30.83
C ALA A 147 35.02 10.74 -31.10
N GLY A 148 35.36 11.56 -30.10
CA GLY A 148 35.99 12.87 -30.29
C GLY A 148 35.08 14.08 -30.56
N GLY A 149 35.14 15.08 -29.67
CA GLY A 149 34.80 16.46 -30.01
C GLY A 149 33.80 17.11 -29.05
N ALA A 150 34.18 18.28 -28.53
CA ALA A 150 33.51 19.02 -27.48
C ALA A 150 32.12 19.57 -27.85
N ALA A 151 31.17 19.51 -26.92
CA ALA A 151 30.25 20.61 -26.62
C ALA A 151 29.49 20.30 -25.33
N ALA A 152 29.58 21.22 -24.37
CA ALA A 152 28.85 21.17 -23.12
C ALA A 152 27.35 21.40 -23.35
N VAL A 153 26.50 20.54 -22.76
CA VAL A 153 25.23 20.98 -22.17
C VAL A 153 25.10 20.25 -20.83
N ALA A 154 25.32 21.02 -19.76
CA ALA A 154 25.01 20.67 -18.39
C ALA A 154 23.49 20.71 -18.15
N LEU A 155 23.09 20.15 -17.00
CA LEU A 155 21.76 20.13 -16.38
C LEU A 155 20.90 18.97 -16.91
N ILE A 156 20.64 17.92 -16.12
CA ILE A 156 19.86 17.98 -14.88
C ILE A 156 20.53 17.12 -13.80
N GLY A 157 21.12 17.80 -12.81
CA GLY A 157 21.27 17.22 -11.47
C GLY A 157 19.88 17.17 -10.86
N ALA A 158 19.27 15.99 -10.82
CA ALA A 158 18.06 15.79 -10.04
C ALA A 158 18.47 15.84 -8.56
N LEU A 159 18.17 16.99 -7.95
CA LEU A 159 18.29 17.26 -6.53
C LEU A 159 17.76 16.06 -5.73
N ILE A 160 18.63 15.42 -4.94
CA ILE A 160 18.20 14.64 -3.79
C ILE A 160 17.69 15.67 -2.78
N SER A 161 16.45 16.12 -2.98
CA SER A 161 15.70 16.78 -1.94
C SER A 161 15.40 15.72 -0.89
N GLY A 162 16.26 15.66 0.13
CA GLY A 162 15.89 15.08 1.40
C GLY A 162 14.63 15.79 1.88
N GLN A 163 13.47 15.15 1.69
CA GLN A 163 12.23 15.60 2.26
C GLN A 163 12.33 15.35 3.76
N ASN A 164 12.88 16.35 4.46
CA ASN A 164 12.58 16.58 5.85
C ASN A 164 11.04 16.62 5.93
N SER A 165 10.46 15.54 6.45
CA SER A 165 9.03 15.48 6.75
C SER A 165 8.75 16.54 7.80
N SER A 166 8.38 17.73 7.36
CA SER A 166 7.72 18.72 8.19
C SER A 166 6.44 18.07 8.70
N ASN A 167 6.41 17.83 10.02
CA ASN A 167 5.25 17.38 10.78
C ASN A 167 4.21 18.51 10.84
N ALA A 168 3.68 18.91 9.68
CA ALA A 168 2.42 19.64 9.63
C ALA A 168 1.29 18.59 9.60
N PRO A 169 0.24 18.72 10.43
CA PRO A 169 -0.96 17.92 10.29
C PRO A 169 -1.55 18.19 8.90
N GLU A 170 -1.39 17.24 7.98
CA GLU A 170 -2.09 17.26 6.70
C GLU A 170 -3.60 17.24 7.02
N PRO A 171 -4.42 18.08 6.36
CA PRO A 171 -5.86 18.01 6.54
C PRO A 171 -6.33 16.59 6.24
N ALA A 172 -7.16 16.04 7.13
CA ALA A 172 -7.67 14.68 7.00
C ALA A 172 -8.48 14.55 5.70
N THR A 173 -7.81 14.05 4.67
CA THR A 173 -8.42 13.72 3.40
C THR A 173 -8.97 12.31 3.52
N ILE A 174 -10.23 12.11 3.17
CA ILE A 174 -10.86 10.80 3.32
C ILE A 174 -10.15 9.79 2.41
N GLY A 175 -9.79 8.64 2.99
CA GLY A 175 -8.96 7.63 2.35
C GLY A 175 -7.45 7.87 2.49
N ALA A 176 -7.00 9.03 2.94
CA ALA A 176 -5.57 9.22 3.18
C ALA A 176 -5.10 8.37 4.38
N PRO A 177 -3.87 7.82 4.32
CA PRO A 177 -3.27 7.12 5.46
C PRO A 177 -3.10 8.06 6.65
N VAL A 178 -3.39 7.56 7.85
CA VAL A 178 -3.16 8.32 9.09
C VAL A 178 -1.70 8.18 9.48
N ARG A 179 -0.87 9.19 9.14
CA ARG A 179 0.60 9.12 9.22
C ARG A 179 1.11 8.65 10.58
N GLU A 180 0.53 9.16 11.67
CA GLU A 180 0.91 8.88 13.06
C GLU A 180 0.50 7.50 13.60
N LEU A 181 -0.28 6.75 12.82
CA LEU A 181 -0.72 5.39 13.14
C LEU A 181 -0.17 4.35 12.13
N GLN A 182 0.58 4.76 11.11
CA GLN A 182 1.11 3.81 10.12
C GLN A 182 2.07 2.79 10.73
N ASP A 183 2.69 3.13 11.87
CA ASP A 183 3.50 2.21 12.69
C ASP A 183 2.69 1.03 13.24
N LEU A 184 1.37 1.17 13.36
CA LEU A 184 0.48 0.12 13.87
C LEU A 184 0.02 -0.86 12.77
N VAL A 185 0.29 -0.58 11.49
CA VAL A 185 -0.02 -1.53 10.41
C VAL A 185 0.85 -2.79 10.59
N GLY A 186 0.22 -3.95 10.60
CA GLY A 186 0.80 -5.25 10.90
C GLY A 186 0.82 -5.63 12.38
N ALA A 187 0.55 -4.68 13.29
CA ALA A 187 0.49 -4.94 14.73
C ALA A 187 -0.73 -5.78 15.09
N ARG A 188 -0.63 -6.59 16.16
CA ARG A 188 -1.76 -7.38 16.67
C ARG A 188 -2.82 -6.47 17.31
N GLY A 189 -4.09 -6.67 16.96
CA GLY A 189 -5.22 -5.83 17.37
C GLY A 189 -5.21 -5.51 18.86
N GLY A 190 -5.18 -6.51 19.74
CA GLY A 190 -5.23 -6.27 21.20
C GLY A 190 -4.09 -5.41 21.76
N GLN A 191 -2.88 -5.47 21.19
CA GLN A 191 -1.77 -4.60 21.61
C GLN A 191 -1.85 -3.23 20.94
N ALA A 192 -2.26 -3.19 19.68
CA ALA A 192 -2.39 -1.96 18.90
C ALA A 192 -3.55 -1.09 19.39
N GLU A 193 -4.63 -1.67 19.89
CA GLU A 193 -5.75 -0.96 20.52
C GLU A 193 -5.30 -0.18 21.77
N GLN A 194 -4.44 -0.78 22.60
CA GLN A 194 -3.89 -0.07 23.76
C GLN A 194 -3.02 1.12 23.33
N ASN A 195 -2.31 1.02 22.20
CA ASN A 195 -1.57 2.13 21.62
C ASN A 195 -2.50 3.24 21.08
N LEU A 196 -3.64 2.88 20.49
CA LEU A 196 -4.64 3.88 20.07
C LEU A 196 -5.19 4.63 21.28
N ILE A 197 -5.56 3.91 22.34
CA ILE A 197 -6.08 4.49 23.58
C ILE A 197 -5.02 5.38 24.24
N SER A 198 -3.76 4.94 24.32
CA SER A 198 -2.68 5.73 24.91
C SER A 198 -2.37 7.00 24.10
N LYS A 199 -2.53 6.95 22.77
CA LYS A 199 -2.46 8.12 21.88
C LYS A 199 -3.73 9.00 21.94
N GLY A 200 -4.76 8.61 22.71
CA GLY A 200 -5.98 9.39 22.95
C GLY A 200 -7.12 9.17 21.95
N TYR A 201 -7.05 8.14 21.11
CA TYR A 201 -8.13 7.80 20.19
C TYR A 201 -9.29 7.14 20.93
N GLN A 202 -10.52 7.51 20.55
CA GLN A 202 -11.74 7.00 21.17
C GLN A 202 -12.44 6.02 20.24
N TYR A 203 -12.75 4.81 20.71
CA TYR A 203 -13.52 3.84 19.95
C TYR A 203 -14.95 4.34 19.72
N ARG A 204 -15.44 4.24 18.48
CA ARG A 204 -16.79 4.68 18.08
C ARG A 204 -17.68 3.56 17.57
N GLY A 205 -17.11 2.43 17.20
CA GLY A 205 -17.87 1.26 16.75
C GLY A 205 -17.10 0.44 15.75
N GLY A 206 -17.76 -0.57 15.20
CA GLY A 206 -17.15 -1.44 14.22
C GLY A 206 -18.13 -2.43 13.64
N THR A 207 -17.74 -2.99 12.50
CA THR A 207 -18.47 -4.07 11.83
C THR A 207 -17.56 -5.27 11.66
N LYS A 208 -18.13 -6.46 11.77
CA LYS A 208 -17.43 -7.70 11.47
C LYS A 208 -17.85 -8.18 10.08
N ALA A 209 -16.86 -8.49 9.26
CA ALA A 209 -16.95 -9.38 8.12
C ALA A 209 -16.40 -10.76 8.53
N LEU A 210 -16.50 -11.76 7.65
CA LEU A 210 -16.13 -13.17 7.93
C LEU A 210 -14.76 -13.29 8.64
N ASP A 211 -13.68 -12.95 7.93
CA ASP A 211 -12.30 -13.05 8.45
C ASP A 211 -11.67 -11.68 8.70
N SER A 212 -12.47 -10.61 8.65
CA SER A 212 -12.01 -9.23 8.86
C SER A 212 -12.94 -8.48 9.79
N SER A 213 -12.39 -7.60 10.61
CA SER A 213 -13.16 -6.62 11.36
C SER A 213 -12.76 -5.21 10.97
N PHE A 214 -13.73 -4.32 10.92
CA PHE A 214 -13.53 -2.90 10.70
C PHE A 214 -13.87 -2.19 12.01
N SER A 215 -12.97 -1.35 12.49
CA SER A 215 -13.19 -0.51 13.67
C SER A 215 -13.03 0.96 13.33
N TYR A 216 -13.83 1.80 13.98
CA TYR A 216 -13.86 3.23 13.76
C TYR A 216 -13.48 3.95 15.05
N TRP A 217 -12.56 4.90 14.92
CA TRP A 217 -11.91 5.58 16.03
C TRP A 217 -11.91 7.08 15.79
N GLN A 218 -12.24 7.86 16.80
CA GLN A 218 -12.14 9.31 16.73
C GLN A 218 -10.75 9.78 17.17
N GLN A 219 -10.10 10.56 16.32
CA GLN A 219 -8.82 11.18 16.59
C GLN A 219 -8.95 12.30 17.64
N PRO A 220 -8.04 12.37 18.63
CA PRO A 220 -8.05 13.45 19.61
C PRO A 220 -7.76 14.80 18.96
N ARG A 221 -8.25 15.88 19.59
CA ARG A 221 -8.10 17.30 19.17
C ARG A 221 -8.80 17.68 17.87
N THR A 222 -8.66 16.90 16.80
CA THR A 222 -9.25 17.19 15.48
C THR A 222 -10.67 16.65 15.36
N GLY A 223 -10.99 15.55 16.06
CA GLY A 223 -12.27 14.87 15.94
C GLY A 223 -12.48 14.16 14.60
N ASN A 224 -11.41 13.96 13.82
CA ASN A 224 -11.46 13.19 12.57
C ASN A 224 -11.80 11.73 12.86
N CYS A 225 -12.48 11.08 11.93
CA CYS A 225 -12.77 9.65 12.04
C CYS A 225 -11.70 8.84 11.33
N VAL A 226 -11.24 7.77 11.97
CA VAL A 226 -10.22 6.85 11.48
C VAL A 226 -10.84 5.46 11.38
N GLY A 227 -10.76 4.85 10.20
CA GLY A 227 -11.15 3.46 9.97
C GLY A 227 -9.93 2.54 9.99
N ILE A 228 -10.05 1.42 10.70
CA ILE A 228 -9.03 0.39 10.80
C ILE A 228 -9.61 -0.94 10.34
N GLN A 229 -9.01 -1.54 9.32
CA GLN A 229 -9.28 -2.92 8.93
C GLN A 229 -8.32 -3.85 9.67
N THR A 230 -8.87 -4.86 10.34
CA THR A 230 -8.13 -5.91 11.04
C THR A 230 -8.46 -7.25 10.40
N SER A 231 -7.45 -8.07 10.15
CA SER A 231 -7.63 -9.47 9.76
C SER A 231 -6.47 -10.32 10.26
N ASP A 232 -6.72 -11.61 10.47
CA ASP A 232 -5.77 -12.53 11.12
C ASP A 232 -5.25 -11.97 12.47
N GLY A 233 -6.12 -11.24 13.16
CA GLY A 233 -5.81 -10.55 14.40
C GLY A 233 -4.82 -9.40 14.28
N ARG A 234 -4.52 -8.91 13.06
CA ARG A 234 -3.57 -7.83 12.79
C ARG A 234 -4.18 -6.69 11.99
N TYR A 235 -3.72 -5.47 12.23
CA TYR A 235 -4.15 -4.31 11.47
C TYR A 235 -3.58 -4.37 10.05
N GLN A 236 -4.46 -4.33 9.06
CA GLN A 236 -4.08 -4.38 7.64
C GLN A 236 -4.04 -2.98 7.02
N GLN A 237 -4.90 -2.08 7.49
CA GLN A 237 -5.01 -0.72 6.94
C GLN A 237 -5.58 0.25 7.98
N ILE A 238 -5.06 1.49 7.99
CA ILE A 238 -5.49 2.58 8.87
C ILE A 238 -5.56 3.88 8.07
N VAL A 239 -6.77 4.43 7.87
CA VAL A 239 -7.00 5.64 7.04
C VAL A 239 -8.09 6.53 7.62
N TYR A 240 -8.12 7.79 7.20
CA TYR A 240 -9.23 8.69 7.50
C TYR A 240 -10.52 8.26 6.77
N THR A 241 -11.65 8.41 7.43
CA THR A 241 -12.99 8.03 6.95
C THR A 241 -13.98 9.17 7.20
N GLU A 242 -15.19 9.09 6.62
CA GLU A 242 -16.25 10.05 6.92
C GLU A 242 -16.56 10.11 8.42
N LYS A 243 -16.87 11.31 8.90
CA LYS A 243 -17.26 11.55 10.29
C LYS A 243 -18.51 10.75 10.71
N SER A 244 -19.37 10.40 9.75
CA SER A 244 -20.59 9.61 9.95
C SER A 244 -20.35 8.22 10.55
N TYR A 245 -19.17 7.60 10.32
CA TYR A 245 -18.81 6.31 10.92
C TYR A 245 -18.41 6.39 12.39
N CYS A 246 -18.21 7.60 12.91
CA CYS A 246 -17.82 7.85 14.30
C CYS A 246 -18.95 8.43 15.17
N ASN A 247 -20.18 8.46 14.65
CA ASN A 247 -21.36 9.03 15.31
C ASN A 247 -22.14 8.00 16.13
#